data_AF-A0A8S1C057-F1
#
_entry.id   AF-A0A8S1C057-F1
#
_cell.length_a   1.000
_cell.length_b   1.000
_cell.length_c   1.000
_cell.angle_alpha   90.00
_cell.angle_beta   90.00
_cell.angle_gamma   90.00
#
_symmetry.space_group_name_H-M   'P 1'
#
loop_
_entity.id
_entity.type
_entity.pdbx_description
1 polymer ?
#
loop_
_entity_poly.entity_id
_entity_poly.type
_entity_poly.pdbx_seq_one_letter_code
_entity_poly.pdbx_strand_id
1 'polypeptide(L)' 'MICAGYDFELKDSCRGDSGGPLVFEGMLIGVVLWGLHCATPGIPGVYTNLNDYQIRYWIKFVTNGI' A
#
# COMPACT_ATOMS: atom_id res chain seq x y z
N MET A 1 -0.34 -3.67 7.92
CA MET A 1 -0.80 -3.61 6.51
C MET A 1 -2.10 -2.82 6.47
N ILE A 2 -2.45 -2.23 5.33
CA ILE A 2 -3.79 -1.67 5.03
C ILE A 2 -4.31 -2.32 3.75
N CYS A 3 -5.62 -2.44 3.64
CA CYS A 3 -6.26 -2.94 2.42
C CYS A 3 -6.98 -1.80 1.72
N ALA A 4 -6.93 -1.77 0.39
CA ALA A 4 -7.68 -0.84 -0.43
C ALA A 4 -8.17 -1.54 -1.69
N GLY A 5 -9.43 -1.31 -2.04
CA GLY A 5 -10.09 -1.96 -3.15
C GLY A 5 -11.57 -1.60 -3.15
N TYR A 6 -12.30 -2.15 -4.11
CA TYR A 6 -13.73 -1.92 -4.30
C TYR A 6 -14.49 -3.22 -4.10
N ASP A 7 -15.70 -3.14 -3.55
CA ASP A 7 -16.55 -4.32 -3.36
C ASP A 7 -17.02 -4.90 -4.71
N PHE A 8 -17.28 -4.03 -5.69
CA PHE A 8 -17.90 -4.41 -6.96
C PHE A 8 -17.13 -3.98 -8.21
N GLU A 9 -16.12 -3.11 -8.10
CA GLU A 9 -15.31 -2.68 -9.26
C GLU A 9 -14.09 -3.59 -9.46
N LEU A 10 -13.74 -3.84 -10.72
CA LEU A 10 -12.55 -4.59 -11.11
C LEU A 10 -11.33 -3.66 -11.19
N LYS A 11 -10.96 -3.02 -10.08
CA LYS A 11 -9.76 -2.16 -10.00
C LYS A 11 -8.91 -2.54 -8.81
N ASP A 12 -7.63 -2.79 -9.08
CA ASP A 12 -6.62 -3.08 -8.09
C ASP A 12 -5.22 -2.82 -8.68
N SER A 13 -4.23 -2.71 -7.80
CA SER A 13 -2.83 -2.93 -8.15
C SER A 13 -2.59 -4.38 -8.59
N CYS A 14 -1.53 -4.64 -9.34
CA CYS A 14 -1.22 -5.98 -9.83
C CYS A 14 0.28 -6.30 -9.83
N ARG A 15 0.63 -7.46 -10.41
CA ARG A 15 2.03 -7.86 -10.60
C ARG A 15 2.77 -6.81 -11.43
N GLY A 16 3.91 -6.37 -10.91
CA GLY A 16 4.70 -5.29 -11.48
C GLY A 16 4.53 -3.96 -10.76
N ASP A 17 3.45 -3.78 -9.99
CA ASP A 17 3.20 -2.54 -9.24
C ASP A 17 3.83 -2.55 -7.84
N SER A 18 4.40 -3.68 -7.39
CA SER A 18 5.04 -3.81 -6.07
C SER A 18 6.07 -2.70 -5.84
N GLY A 19 5.96 -2.00 -4.70
CA GLY A 19 6.75 -0.81 -4.40
C GLY A 19 6.12 0.52 -4.86
N GLY A 20 5.05 0.47 -5.66
CA GLY A 20 4.30 1.63 -6.12
C GLY A 20 3.53 2.34 -4.99
N PRO A 21 3.17 3.62 -5.19
CA PRO A 21 2.57 4.44 -4.14
C PRO A 21 1.05 4.26 -4.04
N LEU A 22 0.53 4.17 -2.81
CA LEU A 22 -0.87 4.44 -2.50
C LEU A 22 -0.97 5.82 -1.85
N VAL A 23 -1.62 6.76 -2.53
CA VAL A 23 -1.71 8.16 -2.14
C VAL A 23 -3.16 8.54 -1.84
N PHE A 24 -3.38 9.24 -0.73
CA PHE A 24 -4.66 9.85 -0.39
C PHE A 24 -4.43 11.32 -0.07
N GLU A 25 -5.14 12.23 -0.76
CA GLU A 25 -5.02 13.69 -0.59
C GLU A 25 -3.57 14.21 -0.64
N GLY A 26 -2.75 13.65 -1.54
CA GLY A 26 -1.34 14.03 -1.70
C GLY A 26 -0.39 13.44 -0.66
N MET A 27 -0.88 12.67 0.31
CA MET A 27 -0.07 11.96 1.29
C MET A 27 0.16 10.51 0.89
N LEU A 28 1.43 10.06 0.94
CA LEU A 28 1.77 8.65 0.77
C LEU A 28 1.36 7.86 2.02
N ILE A 29 0.31 7.04 1.90
CA ILE A 29 -0.28 6.29 3.01
C ILE A 29 0.04 4.79 2.96
N GLY A 30 0.45 4.29 1.79
CA GLY A 30 0.84 2.91 1.62
C GLY A 30 1.77 2.68 0.45
N VAL A 31 2.33 1.47 0.43
CA VAL A 31 3.18 0.96 -0.66
C VAL A 31 2.58 -0.37 -1.10
N VAL A 32 2.43 -0.57 -2.40
CA VAL A 32 1.90 -1.83 -2.96
C VAL A 32 2.75 -3.00 -2.46
N LEU A 33 2.11 -3.96 -1.81
CA LEU A 33 2.79 -5.11 -1.21
C LEU A 33 2.45 -6.40 -1.95
N TRP A 34 1.21 -6.89 -1.82
CA TRP A 34 0.76 -8.13 -2.44
C TRP A 34 -0.77 -8.18 -2.57
N GLY A 35 -1.27 -9.20 -3.25
CA GLY A 35 -2.69 -9.53 -3.35
C GLY A 35 -2.85 -10.99 -3.76
N LEU A 36 -4.01 -11.58 -3.49
CA LEU A 36 -4.30 -12.97 -3.86
C LEU A 36 -4.47 -13.12 -5.38
N HIS A 37 -5.26 -12.22 -5.96
CA HIS A 37 -5.47 -12.01 -7.39
C HIS A 37 -5.61 -10.50 -7.61
N CYS A 38 -5.50 -10.04 -8.85
CA CYS A 38 -5.74 -8.64 -9.17
C CYS A 38 -7.22 -8.42 -9.48
N ALA A 39 -7.77 -7.30 -9.01
CA ALA A 39 -9.09 -6.80 -9.39
C ALA A 39 -10.23 -7.81 -9.18
N THR A 40 -10.22 -8.53 -8.06
CA THR A 40 -11.27 -9.49 -7.73
C THR A 40 -12.34 -8.83 -6.85
N PRO A 41 -13.63 -8.86 -7.21
CA PRO A 41 -14.70 -8.25 -6.41
C PRO A 41 -14.69 -8.75 -4.97
N GLY A 42 -14.78 -7.83 -4.01
CA GLY A 42 -14.74 -8.13 -2.58
C GLY A 42 -13.39 -8.58 -2.03
N ILE A 43 -12.34 -8.64 -2.87
CA ILE A 43 -10.97 -8.96 -2.43
C ILE A 43 -10.07 -7.75 -2.73
N PRO A 44 -9.73 -6.94 -1.71
CA PRO A 44 -8.89 -5.77 -1.91
C PRO A 44 -7.40 -6.15 -2.06
N GLY A 45 -6.65 -5.26 -2.69
CA GLY A 45 -5.18 -5.30 -2.66
C GLY A 45 -4.65 -4.97 -1.27
N VAL A 46 -3.46 -5.50 -0.96
CA VAL A 46 -2.80 -5.32 0.35
C VAL A 46 -1.58 -4.42 0.19
N TYR A 47 -1.51 -3.42 1.06
CA TYR A 47 -0.48 -2.40 1.07
C TYR A 47 0.21 -2.35 2.42
N THR A 48 1.47 -1.94 2.43
CA THR A 48 2.17 -1.58 3.66
C THR A 48 1.45 -0.42 4.34
N ASN A 49 1.27 -0.46 5.67
CA ASN A 49 0.65 0.64 6.41
C ASN A 49 1.71 1.67 6.81
N LEU A 50 1.79 2.80 6.12
CA LEU A 50 2.77 3.85 6.47
C LEU A 50 2.37 4.68 7.68
N ASN A 51 1.20 4.47 8.28
CA ASN A 51 0.87 5.04 9.59
C ASN A 51 1.41 4.19 10.75
N ASP A 52 1.94 2.99 10.48
CA ASP A 52 2.57 2.16 11.50
C ASP A 52 3.83 2.83 12.08
N TYR A 53 3.92 2.88 13.41
CA TYR A 53 5.02 3.55 14.10
C TYR A 53 6.38 2.98 13.76
N GLN A 54 6.52 1.64 13.73
CA GLN A 54 7.81 0.99 13.50
C GLN A 54 8.30 1.26 12.07
N ILE A 55 7.38 1.24 11.10
CA ILE A 55 7.69 1.54 9.71
C ILE A 55 8.10 3.02 9.55
N ARG A 56 7.33 3.96 10.11
CA ARG A 56 7.69 5.39 10.04
C ARG A 56 8.99 5.69 10.75
N TYR A 57 9.23 5.06 11.89
CA TYR A 57 10.49 5.18 12.62
C TYR A 57 11.66 4.71 11.76
N TRP A 58 11.56 3.52 11.17
CA TRP A 58 12.60 2.96 10.30
C TRP A 58 12.87 3.86 9.09
N ILE A 59 11.82 4.32 8.39
CA ILE A 59 11.98 5.24 7.25
C ILE A 59 12.74 6.50 7.69
N LYS A 60 12.29 7.16 8.77
CA LYS A 60 12.97 8.36 9.27
C LYS A 60 14.41 8.08 9.68
N PHE A 61 14.68 6.94 10.32
CA PHE A 61 16.01 6.53 10.74
C PHE A 61 16.95 6.42 9.53
N VAL A 62 16.53 5.73 8.46
CA VAL A 62 17.37 5.51 7.28
C VAL A 62 17.46 6.74 6.36
N THR A 63 16.42 7.57 6.27
CA THR A 63 16.42 8.74 5.38
C THR A 63 17.03 9.99 5.99
N ASN A 64 16.98 10.16 7.32
CA ASN A 64 17.50 11.35 7.99
C ASN A 64 18.97 11.21 8.42
N GLY A 65 19.60 10.05 8.19
CA GLY A 65 21.06 9.88 8.27
C GLY A 65 21.69 10.24 9.62
N ILE A 66 21.13 9.73 10.73
CA ILE A 66 21.87 9.66 12.01
C ILE A 66 22.43 8.25 12.16
#